data_AF-A0A815VL76-F1
#
_entry.id   AF-A0A815VL76-F1
#
_cell.length_a   1.000
_cell.length_b   1.000
_cell.length_c   1.000
_cell.angle_alpha   90.00
_cell.angle_beta   90.00
_cell.angle_gamma   90.00
#
_symmetry.space_group_name_H-M   'P 1'
#
loop_
_entity.id
_entity.type
_entity.pdbx_description
1 polymer ?
#
loop_
_entity_poly.entity_id
_entity_poly.type
_entity_poly.pdbx_seq_one_letter_code
_entity_poly.pdbx_strand_id
1 'polypeptide(L)'
;MICLHESTTSDDDLSWHRKCLELKYSKHLIDDAIEQGSKQKCKKCGLAGVKDNACTHMVCEVCAELWCYICGQSEEDCDGDEGTLSSHNIDWQTNSKRCPMYFNNIHEVDNRWPDDDSDCLEYFHRYRTLSLLHNVYEQLGEYAIEELNEHFHSIDSCGYSMSEIKEFENSVLIDYENQHLKPNDDNY
;
A
#
# COMPACT_ATOMS: atom_id res chain seq x y z
N MET A 1 -21.23 -31.60 -22.52
CA MET A 1 -20.46 -32.79 -22.11
C MET A 1 -19.94 -32.48 -20.71
N ILE A 2 -20.66 -32.96 -19.69
CA ILE A 2 -20.35 -32.67 -18.29
C ILE A 2 -19.39 -33.76 -17.85
N CYS A 3 -18.13 -33.40 -17.62
CA CYS A 3 -17.19 -34.29 -16.95
C CYS A 3 -17.56 -34.34 -15.47
N LEU A 4 -18.48 -35.25 -15.12
CA LEU A 4 -18.63 -35.71 -13.74
C LEU A 4 -17.44 -36.62 -13.46
N HIS A 5 -16.34 -36.03 -12.99
CA HIS A 5 -15.33 -36.79 -12.28
C HIS A 5 -15.87 -37.06 -10.89
N GLU A 6 -16.30 -38.30 -10.66
CA GLU A 6 -16.44 -38.87 -9.33
C GLU A 6 -15.04 -38.91 -8.69
N SER A 7 -14.63 -37.81 -8.06
CA SER A 7 -13.42 -37.82 -7.25
C SER A 7 -13.72 -38.61 -5.98
N THR A 8 -13.15 -39.79 -5.86
CA THR A 8 -12.96 -40.44 -4.56
C THR A 8 -12.02 -39.55 -3.75
N THR A 9 -12.58 -38.56 -3.04
CA THR A 9 -11.81 -37.68 -2.15
C THR A 9 -11.17 -38.57 -1.10
N SER A 10 -9.84 -38.67 -1.14
CA SER A 10 -9.08 -39.37 -0.14
C SER A 10 -9.24 -38.66 1.21
N ASP A 11 -9.03 -39.35 2.34
CA ASP A 11 -9.11 -38.73 3.67
C ASP A 11 -8.14 -37.53 3.80
N ASP A 12 -7.03 -37.54 3.03
CA ASP A 12 -6.06 -36.45 2.94
C ASP A 12 -6.67 -35.19 2.30
N ASP A 13 -7.53 -35.34 1.28
CA ASP A 13 -8.23 -34.21 0.63
C ASP A 13 -9.20 -33.51 1.58
N LEU A 14 -9.92 -34.29 2.40
CA LEU A 14 -10.86 -33.76 3.39
C LEU A 14 -10.13 -33.02 4.51
N SER A 15 -8.96 -33.51 4.92
CA SER A 15 -8.10 -32.86 5.90
C SER A 15 -7.58 -31.50 5.38
N TRP A 16 -7.10 -31.47 4.14
CA TRP A 16 -6.60 -30.25 3.51
C TRP A 16 -7.69 -29.16 3.39
N HIS A 17 -8.89 -29.54 2.94
CA HIS A 17 -10.02 -28.61 2.85
C HIS A 17 -10.52 -28.10 4.20
N ARG A 18 -10.42 -28.90 5.26
CA ARG A 18 -10.72 -28.43 6.62
C ARG A 18 -9.76 -27.32 7.03
N LYS A 19 -8.47 -27.47 6.75
CA LYS A 19 -7.47 -26.44 7.04
C LYS A 19 -7.73 -25.14 6.29
N CYS A 20 -8.14 -25.23 5.01
CA CYS A 20 -8.59 -24.06 4.25
C CYS A 20 -9.72 -23.29 4.94
N LEU A 21 -10.70 -24.01 5.52
CA LEU A 21 -11.82 -23.39 6.22
C LEU A 21 -11.37 -22.68 7.51
N GLU A 22 -10.45 -23.31 8.26
CA GLU A 22 -9.86 -22.74 9.48
C GLU A 22 -9.08 -21.44 9.19
N LEU A 23 -8.29 -21.44 8.13
CA LEU A 23 -7.43 -20.31 7.76
C LEU A 23 -8.11 -19.23 6.93
N LYS A 24 -9.38 -19.43 6.52
CA LYS A 24 -10.09 -18.55 5.59
C LYS A 24 -10.08 -17.08 6.01
N TYR A 25 -10.29 -16.80 7.30
CA TYR A 25 -10.33 -15.43 7.81
C TYR A 25 -8.97 -14.75 7.73
N SER A 26 -7.92 -15.42 8.23
CA SER A 26 -6.55 -14.92 8.17
C SER A 26 -6.08 -14.71 6.73
N LYS A 27 -6.45 -15.61 5.81
CA LYS A 27 -6.16 -15.49 4.39
C LYS A 27 -6.80 -14.23 3.80
N HIS A 28 -8.06 -13.98 4.15
CA HIS A 28 -8.76 -12.79 3.67
C HIS A 28 -8.07 -11.49 4.12
N LEU A 29 -7.55 -11.42 5.35
CA LEU A 29 -6.83 -10.24 5.82
C LEU A 29 -5.52 -9.99 5.04
N ILE A 30 -4.76 -11.03 4.73
CA ILE A 30 -3.52 -10.92 3.94
C ILE A 30 -3.84 -10.52 2.51
N ASP A 31 -4.82 -11.19 1.88
CA ASP A 31 -5.24 -10.88 0.51
C ASP A 31 -5.71 -9.42 0.41
N ASP A 32 -6.50 -8.95 1.38
CA ASP A 32 -6.99 -7.57 1.43
C ASP A 32 -5.85 -6.56 1.68
N ALA A 33 -4.88 -6.87 2.54
CA ALA A 33 -3.70 -6.02 2.75
C ALA A 33 -2.86 -5.85 1.47
N ILE A 34 -2.63 -6.94 0.73
CA ILE A 34 -1.92 -6.92 -0.56
C ILE A 34 -2.71 -6.12 -1.61
N GLU A 35 -4.02 -6.35 -1.70
CA GLU A 35 -4.87 -5.62 -2.62
C GLU A 35 -4.90 -4.12 -2.31
N GLN A 36 -5.05 -3.75 -1.04
CA GLN A 36 -5.12 -2.36 -0.61
C GLN A 36 -3.77 -1.63 -0.67
N GLY A 37 -2.65 -2.34 -0.59
CA GLY A 37 -1.33 -1.72 -0.70
C GLY A 37 -1.01 -1.19 -2.10
N SER A 38 -1.58 -1.80 -3.14
CA SER A 38 -1.42 -1.39 -4.53
C SER A 38 -2.50 -0.44 -5.06
N LYS A 39 -3.54 -0.17 -4.27
CA LYS A 39 -4.73 0.60 -4.69
C LYS A 39 -5.06 1.71 -3.71
N GLN A 40 -5.77 2.73 -4.16
CA GLN A 40 -6.41 3.70 -3.28
C GLN A 40 -7.91 3.78 -3.54
N LYS A 41 -8.72 3.74 -2.48
CA LYS A 41 -10.19 3.73 -2.56
C LYS A 41 -10.74 5.16 -2.54
N CYS A 42 -11.72 5.42 -3.41
CA CYS A 42 -12.58 6.58 -3.31
C CYS A 42 -13.28 6.60 -1.94
N LYS A 43 -13.16 7.68 -1.17
CA LYS A 43 -13.90 7.81 0.09
C LYS A 43 -15.42 7.86 -0.06
N LYS A 44 -15.90 8.37 -1.20
CA LYS A 44 -17.32 8.58 -1.45
C LYS A 44 -18.05 7.32 -1.91
N CYS A 45 -17.48 6.58 -2.86
CA CYS A 45 -18.13 5.40 -3.46
C CYS A 45 -17.37 4.08 -3.27
N GLY A 46 -16.15 4.11 -2.74
CA GLY A 46 -15.33 2.92 -2.50
C GLY A 46 -14.63 2.33 -3.72
N LEU A 47 -14.82 2.89 -4.93
CA LEU A 47 -14.11 2.43 -6.12
C LEU A 47 -12.59 2.55 -5.92
N ALA A 48 -11.89 1.43 -6.08
CA ALA A 48 -10.44 1.37 -5.96
C ALA A 48 -9.77 1.75 -7.30
N GLY A 49 -8.83 2.68 -7.26
CA GLY A 49 -7.99 3.06 -8.39
C GLY A 49 -6.54 2.67 -8.16
N VAL A 50 -5.81 2.44 -9.25
CA VAL A 50 -4.35 2.34 -9.27
C VAL A 50 -3.83 3.56 -10.00
N LYS A 51 -2.74 4.14 -9.50
CA LYS A 51 -2.12 5.32 -10.09
C LYS A 51 -1.18 4.94 -11.23
N ASP A 52 -1.04 5.83 -12.21
CA ASP A 52 -0.02 5.83 -13.25
C ASP A 52 1.06 6.89 -12.97
N ASN A 53 2.02 7.09 -13.88
CA ASN A 53 3.16 8.02 -13.69
C ASN A 53 2.77 9.52 -13.82
N ALA A 54 1.54 9.90 -13.50
CA ALA A 54 1.06 11.29 -13.47
C ALA A 54 0.94 11.84 -12.02
N CYS A 55 0.59 13.13 -11.87
CA CYS A 55 0.41 13.79 -10.56
C CYS A 55 -0.48 13.01 -9.59
N THR A 56 -0.28 13.11 -8.28
CA THR A 56 -0.93 12.30 -7.24
C THR A 56 -2.44 12.53 -7.08
N HIS A 57 -3.04 13.45 -7.84
CA HIS A 57 -4.49 13.68 -7.88
C HIS A 57 -5.21 12.59 -8.66
N MET A 58 -6.34 12.13 -8.14
CA MET A 58 -7.20 11.13 -8.75
C MET A 58 -8.59 11.71 -8.98
N VAL A 59 -9.26 11.23 -10.03
CA VAL A 59 -10.67 11.53 -10.30
C VAL A 59 -11.46 10.23 -10.32
N CYS A 60 -12.55 10.16 -9.56
CA CYS A 60 -13.43 9.00 -9.60
C CYS A 60 -14.21 8.91 -10.92
N GLU A 61 -14.10 7.80 -11.63
CA GLU A 61 -14.90 7.59 -12.85
C GLU A 61 -16.40 7.39 -12.58
N VAL A 62 -16.78 7.03 -11.34
CA VAL A 62 -18.18 6.76 -10.97
C VAL A 62 -18.88 7.98 -10.36
N CYS A 63 -18.22 8.68 -9.45
CA CYS A 63 -18.84 9.78 -8.69
C CYS A 63 -18.16 11.15 -8.87
N ALA A 64 -17.17 11.23 -9.77
CA ALA A 64 -16.36 12.43 -10.07
C ALA A 64 -15.61 13.04 -8.88
N GLU A 65 -15.53 12.34 -7.74
CA GLU A 65 -14.79 12.79 -6.57
C GLU A 65 -13.30 12.96 -6.86
N LEU A 66 -12.72 14.08 -6.45
CA LEU A 66 -11.29 14.34 -6.49
C LEU A 66 -10.65 13.89 -5.17
N TRP A 67 -9.57 13.11 -5.23
CA TRP A 67 -8.82 12.73 -4.02
C TRP A 67 -7.32 12.62 -4.26
N CYS A 68 -6.53 12.68 -3.19
CA CYS A 68 -5.09 12.43 -3.24
C CYS A 68 -4.78 10.93 -3.16
N TYR A 69 -3.98 10.40 -4.08
CA TYR A 69 -3.63 8.98 -4.11
C TYR A 69 -2.82 8.53 -2.88
N ILE A 70 -1.96 9.41 -2.35
CA ILE A 70 -1.08 9.10 -1.21
C ILE A 70 -1.88 8.96 0.08
N CYS A 71 -2.62 10.00 0.49
CA CYS A 71 -3.35 9.99 1.76
C CYS A 71 -4.80 9.51 1.66
N GLY A 72 -5.35 9.40 0.44
CA GLY A 72 -6.73 8.97 0.21
C GLY A 72 -7.80 9.97 0.63
N GLN A 73 -7.39 11.19 1.01
CA GLN A 73 -8.30 12.26 1.43
C GLN A 73 -8.96 12.90 0.21
N SER A 74 -10.23 13.28 0.35
CA SER A 74 -10.95 14.06 -0.66
C SER A 74 -10.40 15.49 -0.71
N GLU A 75 -10.75 16.22 -1.76
CA GLU A 75 -10.44 17.65 -1.87
C GLU A 75 -10.95 18.47 -0.65
N GLU A 76 -12.11 18.10 -0.10
CA GLU A 76 -12.70 18.73 1.09
C GLU A 76 -11.99 18.36 2.41
N ASP A 77 -11.39 17.17 2.48
CA ASP A 77 -10.72 16.65 3.68
C ASP A 77 -9.21 16.97 3.74
N CYS A 78 -8.62 17.37 2.62
CA CYS A 78 -7.20 17.67 2.51
C CYS A 78 -6.84 18.97 3.26
N ASP A 79 -5.66 18.98 3.91
CA ASP A 79 -5.08 20.21 4.48
C ASP A 79 -4.73 21.18 3.35
N GLY A 80 -5.27 22.41 3.37
CA GLY A 80 -5.03 23.44 2.36
C GLY A 80 -6.00 24.63 2.51
N ASP A 81 -5.56 25.85 2.18
CA ASP A 81 -6.34 27.07 2.46
C ASP A 81 -7.52 27.27 1.49
N GLU A 82 -7.48 26.66 0.31
CA GLU A 82 -8.47 26.86 -0.75
C GLU A 82 -9.39 25.65 -0.97
N GLY A 83 -9.22 24.59 -0.18
CA GLY A 83 -9.99 23.35 -0.36
C GLY A 83 -9.81 22.79 -1.76
N THR A 84 -8.60 22.85 -2.31
CA THR A 84 -8.24 22.21 -3.59
C THR A 84 -7.13 21.19 -3.39
N LEU A 85 -7.09 20.14 -4.19
CA LEU A 85 -5.96 19.19 -4.15
C LEU A 85 -4.63 19.86 -4.50
N SER A 86 -4.62 20.91 -5.31
CA SER A 86 -3.42 21.70 -5.58
C SER A 86 -2.91 22.41 -4.32
N SER A 87 -3.81 23.01 -3.54
CA SER A 87 -3.45 23.65 -2.27
C SER A 87 -2.89 22.65 -1.25
N HIS A 88 -3.32 21.39 -1.32
CA HIS A 88 -2.81 20.30 -0.50
C HIS A 88 -1.35 19.95 -0.75
N ASN A 89 -0.81 20.28 -1.93
CA ASN A 89 0.58 19.99 -2.25
C ASN A 89 1.52 21.17 -2.05
N ILE A 90 1.03 22.36 -1.69
CA ILE A 90 1.88 23.53 -1.45
C ILE A 90 2.73 23.27 -0.19
N ASP A 91 4.01 23.64 -0.20
CA ASP A 91 4.92 23.52 0.95
C ASP A 91 5.03 22.10 1.57
N TRP A 92 4.68 21.05 0.82
CA TRP A 92 4.67 19.67 1.32
C TRP A 92 6.03 19.26 1.89
N GLN A 93 7.13 19.79 1.33
CA GLN A 93 8.51 19.56 1.78
C GLN A 93 8.77 19.99 3.23
N THR A 94 7.91 20.84 3.81
CA THR A 94 8.08 21.38 5.16
C THR A 94 6.88 21.11 6.06
N ASN A 95 5.82 20.49 5.54
CA ASN A 95 4.58 20.22 6.26
C ASN A 95 4.14 18.76 6.07
N SER A 96 4.33 17.95 7.11
CA SER A 96 3.99 16.52 7.10
C SER A 96 2.51 16.20 6.95
N LYS A 97 1.61 17.19 7.01
CA LYS A 97 0.18 17.03 6.72
C LYS A 97 -0.15 17.12 5.24
N ARG A 98 0.80 17.54 4.42
CA ARG A 98 0.64 17.78 2.98
C ARG A 98 1.35 16.69 2.19
N CYS A 99 0.77 16.33 1.05
CA CYS A 99 1.36 15.30 0.19
C CYS A 99 2.12 15.95 -0.98
N PRO A 100 3.13 15.28 -1.55
CA PRO A 100 3.75 15.73 -2.78
C PRO A 100 2.79 15.65 -3.97
N MET A 101 2.91 16.59 -4.90
CA MET A 101 2.16 16.59 -6.16
C MET A 101 2.66 15.49 -7.13
N TYR A 102 3.96 15.21 -7.11
CA TYR A 102 4.60 14.19 -7.95
C TYR A 102 5.48 13.28 -7.09
N PHE A 103 5.49 11.99 -7.39
CA PHE A 103 6.24 10.98 -6.63
C PHE A 103 7.75 11.19 -6.75
N ASN A 104 8.26 11.46 -7.95
CA ASN A 104 9.67 11.75 -8.16
C ASN A 104 10.18 13.00 -7.43
N ASN A 105 9.35 13.86 -6.86
CA ASN A 105 9.86 14.98 -6.06
C ASN A 105 10.22 14.57 -4.62
N ILE A 106 9.84 13.36 -4.17
CA ILE A 106 10.03 12.94 -2.78
C ILE A 106 11.52 12.78 -2.44
N HIS A 107 12.34 12.30 -3.39
CA HIS A 107 13.79 12.13 -3.18
C HIS A 107 14.54 13.43 -2.86
N GLU A 108 13.92 14.59 -3.12
CA GLU A 108 14.50 15.88 -2.76
C GLU A 108 14.57 16.08 -1.23
N VAL A 109 13.66 15.43 -0.51
CA VAL A 109 13.47 15.52 0.95
C VAL A 109 13.89 14.23 1.65
N ASP A 110 13.60 13.07 1.06
CA ASP A 110 13.85 11.75 1.64
C ASP A 110 14.65 10.87 0.66
N ASN A 111 15.94 10.70 0.94
CA ASN A 111 16.88 9.99 0.08
C ASN A 111 16.62 8.48 -0.05
N ARG A 112 15.66 7.92 0.70
CA ARG A 112 15.21 6.53 0.55
C ARG A 112 14.39 6.34 -0.74
N TRP A 113 13.81 7.42 -1.24
CA TRP A 113 12.97 7.40 -2.43
C TRP A 113 13.80 7.43 -3.72
N PRO A 114 13.43 6.66 -4.74
CA PRO A 114 14.00 6.76 -6.09
C PRO A 114 13.76 8.15 -6.71
N ASP A 115 14.47 8.46 -7.80
CA ASP A 115 14.28 9.67 -8.60
C ASP A 115 13.45 9.45 -9.89
N ASP A 116 13.21 8.19 -10.28
CA ASP A 116 12.32 7.81 -11.38
C ASP A 116 10.86 7.61 -10.91
N ASP A 117 9.90 8.16 -11.67
CA ASP A 117 8.47 8.11 -11.32
C ASP A 117 7.92 6.68 -11.17
N SER A 118 8.35 5.74 -12.01
CA SER A 118 7.90 4.35 -11.97
C SER A 118 8.43 3.66 -10.71
N ASP A 119 9.72 3.86 -10.43
CA ASP A 119 10.37 3.28 -9.26
C ASP A 119 9.83 3.88 -7.96
N CYS A 120 9.51 5.18 -7.93
CA CYS A 120 8.85 5.80 -6.77
C CYS A 120 7.45 5.22 -6.53
N LEU A 121 6.67 4.98 -7.58
CA LEU A 121 5.33 4.42 -7.45
C LEU A 121 5.40 2.97 -6.94
N GLU A 122 6.32 2.18 -7.47
CA GLU A 122 6.59 0.81 -6.97
C GLU A 122 7.03 0.84 -5.51
N TYR A 123 7.95 1.75 -5.15
CA TYR A 123 8.39 1.96 -3.77
C TYR A 123 7.22 2.30 -2.85
N PHE A 124 6.34 3.21 -3.26
CA PHE A 124 5.14 3.57 -2.50
C PHE A 124 4.20 2.39 -2.28
N HIS A 125 3.90 1.61 -3.34
CA HIS A 125 3.04 0.43 -3.22
C HIS A 125 3.67 -0.63 -2.32
N ARG A 126 4.98 -0.87 -2.45
CA ARG A 126 5.71 -1.82 -1.59
C ARG A 126 5.66 -1.38 -0.13
N TYR A 127 5.99 -0.12 0.14
CA TYR A 127 5.95 0.47 1.49
C TYR A 127 4.55 0.32 2.11
N ARG A 128 3.51 0.72 1.37
CA ARG A 128 2.14 0.68 1.86
C ARG A 128 1.67 -0.76 2.10
N THR A 129 2.00 -1.68 1.20
CA THR A 129 1.67 -3.10 1.35
C THR A 129 2.34 -3.68 2.59
N LEU A 130 3.64 -3.41 2.79
CA LEU A 130 4.37 -3.87 3.97
C LEU A 130 3.79 -3.30 5.26
N SER A 131 3.42 -2.01 5.30
CA SER A 131 2.75 -1.41 6.46
C SER A 131 1.43 -2.11 6.79
N LEU A 132 0.60 -2.40 5.77
CA LEU A 132 -0.67 -3.12 5.96
C LEU A 132 -0.45 -4.57 6.40
N LEU A 133 0.49 -5.29 5.77
CA LEU A 133 0.86 -6.66 6.14
C LEU A 133 1.43 -6.73 7.55
N HIS A 134 2.23 -5.75 7.96
CA HIS A 134 2.76 -5.66 9.31
C HIS A 134 1.63 -5.47 10.34
N ASN A 135 0.63 -4.65 10.05
CA ASN A 135 -0.54 -4.53 10.92
C ASN A 135 -1.33 -5.86 11.03
N VAL A 136 -1.45 -6.61 9.93
CA VAL A 136 -2.05 -7.97 9.94
C VAL A 136 -1.20 -8.95 10.75
N TYR A 137 0.14 -8.84 10.67
CA TYR A 137 1.08 -9.61 11.46
C TYR A 137 0.93 -9.36 12.96
N GLU A 138 0.87 -8.09 13.38
CA GLU A 138 0.62 -7.72 14.77
C GLU A 138 -0.76 -8.19 15.26
N GLN A 139 -1.76 -8.22 14.37
CA GLN A 139 -3.12 -8.69 14.70
C GLN A 139 -3.22 -10.21 14.87
N LEU A 140 -2.59 -10.99 13.99
CA LEU A 140 -2.73 -12.44 13.95
C LEU A 140 -1.66 -13.17 14.77
N GLY A 141 -0.48 -12.57 14.89
CA GLY A 141 0.71 -13.17 15.49
C GLY A 141 1.50 -14.05 14.51
N GLU A 142 2.79 -14.23 14.81
CA GLU A 142 3.78 -14.93 13.98
C GLU A 142 3.32 -16.32 13.55
N TYR A 143 2.95 -17.17 14.51
CA TYR A 143 2.55 -18.56 14.25
C TYR A 143 1.39 -18.69 13.25
N ALA A 144 0.38 -17.80 13.36
CA ALA A 144 -0.79 -17.87 12.48
C ALA A 144 -0.46 -17.46 11.05
N ILE A 145 0.47 -16.53 10.86
CA ILE A 145 0.90 -16.11 9.52
C ILE A 145 1.84 -17.14 8.90
N GLU A 146 2.77 -17.71 9.68
CA GLU A 146 3.64 -18.79 9.20
C GLU A 146 2.82 -19.99 8.72
N GLU A 147 1.88 -20.47 9.53
CA GLU A 147 1.00 -21.58 9.16
C GLU A 147 0.18 -21.27 7.90
N LEU A 148 -0.29 -20.03 7.76
CA LEU A 148 -1.03 -19.60 6.58
C LEU A 148 -0.15 -19.57 5.33
N ASN A 149 1.06 -19.00 5.44
CA ASN A 149 1.97 -18.89 4.32
C ASN A 149 2.52 -20.26 3.89
N GLU A 150 2.74 -21.18 4.82
CA GLU A 150 3.04 -22.58 4.49
C GLU A 150 1.90 -23.26 3.72
N HIS A 151 0.65 -22.92 4.04
CA HIS A 151 -0.52 -23.56 3.42
C HIS A 151 -0.91 -22.94 2.06
N PHE A 152 -0.83 -21.61 1.90
CA PHE A 152 -1.30 -20.90 0.71
C PHE A 152 -0.20 -20.21 -0.10
N HIS A 153 0.99 -20.00 0.47
CA HIS A 153 2.07 -19.20 -0.12
C HIS A 153 1.64 -17.78 -0.52
N SER A 154 0.64 -17.20 0.16
CA SER A 154 0.07 -15.88 -0.18
C SER A 154 1.09 -14.75 -0.12
N ILE A 155 2.09 -14.82 0.76
CA ILE A 155 3.09 -13.77 0.95
C ILE A 155 4.19 -13.92 -0.12
N ASP A 156 4.79 -15.11 -0.20
CA ASP A 156 5.91 -15.37 -1.10
C ASP A 156 5.51 -15.25 -2.57
N SER A 157 4.30 -15.72 -2.93
CA SER A 157 3.78 -15.64 -4.30
C SER A 157 3.51 -14.20 -4.74
N CYS A 158 3.45 -13.25 -3.81
CA CYS A 158 3.22 -11.83 -4.07
C CYS A 158 4.51 -10.99 -3.96
N GLY A 159 5.69 -11.60 -3.81
CA GLY A 159 6.97 -10.88 -3.81
C GLY A 159 7.33 -10.19 -2.50
N TYR A 160 6.77 -10.68 -1.39
CA TYR A 160 7.10 -10.27 -0.03
C TYR A 160 7.69 -11.45 0.72
N SER A 161 8.46 -11.19 1.76
CA SER A 161 8.98 -12.21 2.67
C SER A 161 8.53 -11.98 4.10
N MET A 162 8.53 -13.05 4.90
CA MET A 162 8.18 -12.97 6.32
C MET A 162 9.10 -12.07 7.13
N SER A 163 10.41 -12.07 6.83
CA SER A 163 11.37 -11.18 7.50
C SER A 163 11.09 -9.72 7.20
N GLU A 164 10.76 -9.38 5.95
CA GLU A 164 10.40 -8.01 5.59
C GLU A 164 9.16 -7.51 6.31
N ILE A 165 8.14 -8.35 6.47
CA ILE A 165 6.92 -7.98 7.20
C ILE A 165 7.21 -7.81 8.69
N LYS A 166 7.96 -8.75 9.27
CA LYS A 166 8.30 -8.77 10.71
C LYS A 166 9.20 -7.61 11.11
N GLU A 167 10.20 -7.31 10.29
CA GLU A 167 11.19 -6.26 10.54
C GLU A 167 10.74 -4.91 10.00
N PHE A 168 9.53 -4.81 9.42
CA PHE A 168 8.99 -3.55 8.93
C PHE A 168 8.79 -2.59 10.09
N GLU A 169 9.71 -1.64 10.22
CA GLU A 169 9.54 -0.51 11.10
C GLU A 169 8.50 0.40 10.46
N ASN A 170 7.35 0.56 11.14
CA ASN A 170 6.26 1.44 10.72
C ASN A 170 6.67 2.93 10.88
N SER A 171 7.69 3.30 10.11
CA SER A 171 8.28 4.61 10.05
C SER A 171 7.31 5.59 9.38
N VAL A 172 7.72 6.85 9.29
CA VAL A 172 6.99 7.83 8.49
C VAL A 172 7.23 7.54 7.00
N LEU A 173 6.16 7.61 6.20
CA LEU A 173 6.22 7.38 4.74
C LEU A 173 7.25 8.29 4.06
N ILE A 174 7.30 9.55 4.48
CA ILE A 174 8.28 10.55 4.05
C ILE A 174 9.02 11.02 5.29
N ASP A 175 10.33 10.83 5.30
CA ASP A 175 11.21 11.25 6.37
C ASP A 175 11.77 12.65 6.07
N TYR A 176 11.30 13.63 6.83
CA TYR A 176 11.72 15.03 6.71
C TYR A 176 13.02 15.34 7.49
N GLU A 177 13.48 14.45 8.36
CA GLU A 177 14.67 14.69 9.20
C GLU A 177 15.99 14.45 8.42
N ASN A 178 15.92 13.74 7.29
CA ASN A 178 17.07 13.51 6.40
C ASN A 178 17.43 14.69 5.47
N GLN A 179 16.80 15.86 5.62
CA GLN A 179 17.07 17.05 4.79
C GLN A 179 18.49 17.63 4.94
N HIS A 180 19.26 17.22 5.94
CA HIS A 180 20.47 17.94 6.39
C HIS A 180 21.75 17.81 5.55
N LEU A 181 21.71 17.30 4.31
CA LEU A 181 22.95 17.00 3.58
C LEU A 181 23.14 17.69 2.22
N LYS A 182 22.23 18.55 1.75
CA LYS A 182 22.54 19.40 0.58
C LYS A 182 23.25 20.67 1.07
N PRO A 183 24.57 20.85 0.80
CA PRO A 183 25.22 22.11 1.08
C PRO A 183 24.48 23.22 0.33
N ASN A 184 24.25 24.36 0.99
CA ASN A 184 23.71 25.55 0.34
C ASN A 184 24.65 25.92 -0.81
N ASP A 185 24.27 25.60 -2.05
CA ASP A 185 24.87 26.13 -3.27
C ASP A 185 24.43 27.59 -3.51
N ASP A 186 24.39 28.39 -2.44
CA ASP A 186 24.27 29.84 -2.50
C ASP A 186 25.67 30.42 -2.78
N ASN A 187 26.13 30.25 -4.02
CA ASN A 187 27.27 30.98 -4.57
C ASN A 187 27.17 31.05 -6.10
N TYR A 188 26.17 31.76 -6.62
CA TYR A 188 26.21 32.38 -7.96
C TYR A 188 25.43 33.70 -8.01
#